data_AF-A0A3N5I8B7-F1
#
_entry.id   AF-A0A3N5I8B7-F1
#
_cell.length_a   1.000
_cell.length_b   1.000
_cell.length_c   1.000
_cell.angle_alpha   90.00
_cell.angle_beta   90.00
_cell.angle_gamma   90.00
#
_symmetry.space_group_name_H-M   'P 1'
#
loop_
_entity.id
_entity.type
_entity.pdbx_description
1 polymer ?
#
loop_
_entity_poly.entity_id
_entity_poly.type
_entity_poly.pdbx_seq_one_letter_code
_entity_poly.pdbx_strand_id
1 'polypeptide(L)'
;MIAPEPEGLPAEAIVAALGLDAILRGDPSFTVERQNDAASFTKRARALLLKALSSKDPEPDEAEEPDFDYTTVSDLLRDVGEAQNQALFDALPDDMQDAVLAAATTAIEYLQDAQPRRITKTTARLEVSPPEPYELDRFVRAWRVAVDPLSAVKAMTVGALDMVMVGALAAAYPAIYELLASPGGLLDDAIATMKARRGETWDVTDDQDRQIKILLQEDPIDLDLANDFADLAPPQQAPPGKQSSRSIKPTDELLPSQKTPT
;
A
#
# COMPACT_ATOMS: atom_id res chain seq x y z
N MET A 1 -0.60 -17.61 24.26
CA MET A 1 0.87 -17.71 24.42
C MET A 1 1.39 -16.52 23.63
N ILE A 2 2.06 -15.56 24.24
CA ILE A 2 2.51 -14.37 23.49
C ILE A 2 3.73 -14.81 22.69
N ALA A 3 3.67 -14.74 21.36
CA ALA A 3 4.83 -15.01 20.51
C ALA A 3 5.99 -14.07 20.91
N PRO A 4 7.25 -14.52 20.84
CA PRO A 4 8.38 -13.62 21.03
C PRO A 4 8.28 -12.46 20.04
N GLU A 5 8.59 -11.24 20.49
CA GLU A 5 8.60 -10.09 19.58
C GLU A 5 9.68 -10.30 18.50
N PRO A 6 9.37 -10.05 17.22
CA PRO A 6 10.35 -10.19 16.15
C PRO A 6 11.52 -9.24 16.34
N GLU A 7 12.70 -9.70 15.95
CA GLU A 7 13.92 -8.89 15.98
C GLU A 7 13.75 -7.66 15.09
N GLY A 8 14.12 -6.48 15.57
CA GLY A 8 13.97 -5.22 14.84
C GLY A 8 12.62 -4.49 15.06
N LEU A 9 11.60 -5.14 15.63
CA LEU A 9 10.31 -4.51 15.93
C LEU A 9 10.43 -3.20 16.73
N PRO A 10 11.25 -3.12 17.80
CA PRO A 10 11.37 -1.87 18.55
C PRO A 10 11.88 -0.71 17.68
N ALA A 11 12.83 -0.98 16.77
CA ALA A 11 13.38 0.04 15.89
C ALA A 11 12.36 0.49 14.84
N GLU A 12 11.68 -0.45 14.17
CA GLU A 12 10.62 -0.13 13.21
C GLU A 12 9.45 0.61 13.86
N ALA A 13 9.04 0.22 15.06
CA ALA A 13 8.00 0.91 15.81
C ALA A 13 8.39 2.35 16.18
N ILE A 14 9.69 2.61 16.43
CA ILE A 14 10.21 3.97 16.64
C ILE A 14 10.18 4.77 15.35
N VAL A 15 10.61 4.20 14.21
CA VAL A 15 10.52 4.87 12.90
C VAL A 15 9.07 5.23 12.60
N ALA A 16 8.14 4.29 12.78
CA ALA A 16 6.72 4.51 12.62
C ALA A 16 6.17 5.60 13.55
N ALA A 17 6.67 5.70 14.79
CA ALA A 17 6.26 6.72 15.74
C ALA A 17 6.83 8.10 15.42
N LEU A 18 8.11 8.19 15.01
CA LEU A 18 8.74 9.43 14.57
C LEU A 18 8.05 9.98 13.32
N GLY A 19 7.68 9.08 12.41
CA GLY A 19 7.11 9.39 11.10
C GLY A 19 8.19 9.64 10.07
N LEU A 20 8.14 8.91 8.96
CA LEU A 20 9.18 8.97 7.93
C LEU A 20 9.30 10.37 7.30
N ASP A 21 8.20 11.10 7.19
CA ASP A 21 8.17 12.50 6.76
C ASP A 21 9.12 13.41 7.56
N ALA A 22 9.14 13.26 8.89
CA ALA A 22 9.98 14.09 9.76
C ALA A 22 11.46 13.70 9.61
N ILE A 23 11.73 12.41 9.44
CA ILE A 23 13.09 11.91 9.18
C ILE A 23 13.60 12.48 7.85
N LEU A 24 12.80 12.42 6.79
CA LEU A 24 13.16 12.93 5.46
C LEU A 24 13.39 14.45 5.44
N ARG A 25 12.62 15.21 6.23
CA ARG A 25 12.79 16.66 6.39
C ARG A 25 13.99 17.04 7.27
N GLY A 26 14.59 16.07 7.98
CA GLY A 26 15.68 16.32 8.92
C GLY A 26 15.22 16.98 10.22
N ASP A 27 13.96 16.81 10.61
CA ASP A 27 13.38 17.33 11.85
C ASP A 27 12.73 16.25 12.75
N PRO A 28 13.31 15.03 12.90
CA PRO A 28 12.76 14.02 13.77
C PRO A 28 12.78 14.47 15.24
N SER A 29 11.73 14.12 15.99
CA SER A 29 11.62 14.46 17.41
C SER A 29 11.16 13.26 18.24
N PHE A 30 12.04 12.76 19.10
CA PHE A 30 11.75 11.61 19.96
C PHE A 30 11.26 12.04 21.34
N THR A 31 10.04 12.56 21.38
CA THR A 31 9.38 12.97 22.63
C THR A 31 8.88 11.78 23.44
N VAL A 32 8.48 12.02 24.70
CA VAL A 32 7.80 11.01 25.55
C VAL A 32 6.52 10.49 24.87
N GLU A 33 5.83 11.33 24.10
CA GLU A 33 4.67 10.92 23.33
C GLU A 33 5.05 9.90 22.24
N ARG A 34 6.12 10.15 21.47
CA ARG A 34 6.60 9.20 20.46
C ARG A 34 7.11 7.89 21.04
N GLN A 35 7.75 7.95 22.21
CA GLN A 35 8.13 6.75 22.96
C GLN A 35 6.91 5.91 23.35
N ASN A 36 5.85 6.56 23.86
CA ASN A 36 4.61 5.87 24.21
C ASN A 36 3.89 5.33 22.96
N ASP A 37 3.95 6.05 21.84
CA ASP A 37 3.41 5.58 20.56
C ASP A 37 4.13 4.31 20.09
N ALA A 38 5.47 4.32 20.08
CA ALA A 38 6.27 3.16 19.72
C ALA A 38 5.98 1.97 20.66
N ALA A 39 5.99 2.20 21.98
CA ALA A 39 5.73 1.15 22.98
C ALA A 39 4.28 0.61 22.91
N SER A 40 3.32 1.41 22.45
CA SER A 40 1.93 0.98 22.31
C SER A 40 1.59 0.43 20.91
N PHE A 41 2.57 0.32 20.01
CA PHE A 41 2.38 -0.11 18.63
C PHE A 41 1.62 -1.44 18.54
N THR A 42 2.13 -2.51 19.16
CA THR A 42 1.52 -3.85 19.16
C THR A 42 0.08 -3.84 19.64
N LYS A 43 -0.21 -3.03 20.68
CA LYS A 43 -1.57 -2.88 21.21
C LYS A 43 -2.50 -2.18 20.21
N ARG A 44 -2.02 -1.14 19.52
CA ARG A 44 -2.78 -0.40 18.50
C ARG A 44 -3.04 -1.28 17.27
N ALA A 45 -2.01 -1.97 16.78
CA ALA A 45 -2.11 -2.95 15.69
C ALA A 45 -3.16 -4.03 15.98
N ARG A 46 -3.08 -4.66 17.16
CA ARG A 46 -4.06 -5.65 17.60
C ARG A 46 -5.48 -5.09 17.69
N ALA A 47 -5.63 -3.87 18.20
CA ALA A 47 -6.94 -3.22 18.31
C ALA A 47 -7.56 -2.96 16.92
N LEU A 48 -6.75 -2.55 15.93
CA LEU A 48 -7.20 -2.36 14.55
C LEU A 48 -7.57 -3.68 13.88
N LEU A 49 -6.77 -4.75 14.05
CA LEU A 49 -7.12 -6.09 13.54
C LEU A 49 -8.43 -6.60 14.15
N LEU A 50 -8.60 -6.48 15.46
CA LEU A 50 -9.86 -6.83 16.12
C LEU A 50 -11.04 -6.00 15.60
N LYS A 51 -10.82 -4.71 15.33
CA LYS A 51 -11.83 -3.84 14.73
C LYS A 51 -12.23 -4.37 13.35
N ALA A 52 -11.25 -4.63 12.47
CA ALA A 52 -11.48 -5.15 11.12
C ALA A 52 -12.28 -6.46 11.12
N LEU A 53 -11.94 -7.41 12.01
CA LEU A 53 -12.66 -8.68 12.15
C LEU A 53 -14.03 -8.55 12.82
N SER A 54 -14.27 -7.47 13.56
CA SER A 54 -15.52 -7.27 14.31
C SER A 54 -16.63 -6.63 13.50
N SER A 55 -16.29 -5.78 12.53
CA SER A 55 -17.23 -5.05 11.67
C SER A 55 -17.79 -5.96 10.60
N LYS A 56 -19.12 -5.99 10.45
CA LYS A 56 -19.81 -6.78 9.41
C LYS A 56 -19.84 -6.09 8.06
N ASP A 57 -19.84 -4.76 8.08
CA ASP A 57 -19.81 -3.91 6.90
C ASP A 57 -18.57 -3.01 6.99
N PRO A 58 -17.90 -2.72 5.86
CA PRO A 58 -16.83 -1.74 5.82
C PRO A 58 -17.33 -0.40 6.35
N GLU A 59 -16.58 0.22 7.26
CA GLU A 59 -16.90 1.59 7.68
C GLU A 59 -16.76 2.54 6.47
N PRO A 60 -17.63 3.55 6.32
CA PRO A 60 -17.40 4.60 5.34
C PRO A 60 -16.05 5.25 5.63
N ASP A 61 -15.29 5.50 4.57
CA ASP A 61 -14.03 6.23 4.69
C ASP A 61 -14.34 7.70 4.98
N GLU A 62 -14.45 8.03 6.27
CA GLU A 62 -14.83 9.36 6.75
C GLU A 62 -13.62 10.32 6.84
N ALA A 63 -12.40 9.81 6.68
CA ALA A 63 -11.19 10.63 6.73
C ALA A 63 -10.87 11.15 5.34
N GLU A 64 -11.00 12.47 5.14
CA GLU A 64 -10.47 13.13 3.95
C GLU A 64 -8.95 12.91 3.93
N GLU A 65 -8.50 12.10 2.98
CA GLU A 65 -7.09 11.75 2.85
C GLU A 65 -6.30 13.02 2.52
N PRO A 66 -5.13 13.25 3.17
CA PRO A 66 -4.35 14.43 2.89
C PRO A 66 -3.90 14.46 1.43
N ASP A 67 -3.92 15.66 0.83
CA ASP A 67 -3.45 15.87 -0.53
C ASP A 67 -2.00 15.37 -0.68
N PHE A 68 -1.76 14.58 -1.72
CA PHE A 68 -0.44 14.03 -2.02
C PHE A 68 0.32 14.91 -3.01
N ASP A 69 1.37 15.59 -2.53
CA ASP A 69 2.28 16.34 -3.39
C ASP A 69 3.50 15.51 -3.80
N TYR A 70 3.40 14.91 -5.00
CA TYR A 70 4.48 14.12 -5.58
C TYR A 70 5.79 14.89 -5.74
N THR A 71 5.75 16.20 -6.03
CA THR A 71 6.98 16.99 -6.27
C THR A 71 7.73 17.15 -4.96
N THR A 72 7.02 17.54 -3.90
CA THR A 72 7.59 17.66 -2.55
C THR A 72 8.17 16.33 -2.07
N VAL A 73 7.42 15.23 -2.21
CA VAL A 73 7.89 13.88 -1.83
C VAL A 73 9.12 13.47 -2.64
N SER A 74 9.13 13.74 -3.95
CA SER A 74 10.25 13.43 -4.83
C SER A 74 11.52 14.18 -4.44
N ASP A 75 11.41 15.45 -4.06
CA ASP A 75 12.56 16.24 -3.61
C ASP A 75 13.07 15.75 -2.26
N LEU A 76 12.18 15.43 -1.32
CA LEU A 76 12.55 14.84 -0.02
C LEU A 76 13.33 13.53 -0.19
N LEU A 77 12.86 12.63 -1.05
CA LEU A 77 13.52 11.34 -1.30
C LEU A 77 14.85 11.47 -2.04
N ARG A 78 15.04 12.52 -2.85
CA ARG A 78 16.31 12.77 -3.56
C ARG A 78 17.39 13.30 -2.63
N ASP A 79 17.00 14.15 -1.68
CA ASP A 79 17.93 14.94 -0.88
C ASP A 79 18.24 14.30 0.49
N VAL A 80 17.92 13.01 0.66
CA VAL A 80 18.30 12.21 1.84
C VAL A 80 19.81 11.98 1.85
N GLY A 81 20.46 12.35 2.95
CA GLY A 81 21.88 12.09 3.14
C GLY A 81 22.34 12.29 4.59
N GLU A 82 23.59 12.71 4.75
CA GLU A 82 24.25 12.84 6.05
C GLU A 82 23.52 13.77 7.03
N ALA A 83 22.88 14.83 6.52
CA ALA A 83 22.14 15.77 7.36
C ALA A 83 20.94 15.13 8.05
N GLN A 84 20.14 14.33 7.33
CA GLN A 84 19.00 13.60 7.89
C GLN A 84 19.45 12.51 8.86
N ASN A 85 20.54 11.80 8.52
CA ASN A 85 21.10 10.78 9.40
C ASN A 85 21.59 11.38 10.72
N GLN A 86 22.29 12.52 10.67
CA GLN A 86 22.74 13.22 11.86
C GLN A 86 21.55 13.75 12.69
N ALA A 87 20.54 14.33 12.04
CA ALA A 87 19.33 14.79 12.73
C ALA A 87 18.61 13.64 13.45
N LEU A 88 18.54 12.45 12.82
CA LEU A 88 17.99 11.25 13.44
C LEU A 88 18.81 10.79 14.65
N PHE A 89 20.14 10.81 14.54
CA PHE A 89 21.04 10.48 15.65
C PHE A 89 20.88 11.44 16.83
N ASP A 90 20.87 12.75 16.55
CA ASP A 90 20.72 13.79 17.57
C ASP A 90 19.36 13.71 18.30
N ALA A 91 18.34 13.17 17.64
CA ALA A 91 17.01 13.00 18.21
C ALA A 91 16.90 11.75 19.13
N LEU A 92 17.80 10.78 19.04
CA LEU A 92 17.66 9.46 19.66
C LEU A 92 18.72 9.17 20.74
N PRO A 93 18.38 8.34 21.76
CA PRO A 93 19.37 7.79 22.67
C PRO A 93 20.41 6.89 21.95
N ASP A 94 21.67 6.98 22.37
CA ASP A 94 22.83 6.30 21.74
C ASP A 94 22.63 4.78 21.55
N ASP A 95 21.94 4.11 22.47
CA ASP A 95 21.72 2.66 22.43
C ASP A 95 20.71 2.21 21.36
N MET A 96 19.98 3.13 20.75
CA MET A 96 18.95 2.84 19.74
C MET A 96 19.30 3.40 18.35
N GLN A 97 20.26 4.31 18.25
CA GLN A 97 20.58 5.07 17.02
C GLN A 97 20.83 4.17 15.81
N ASP A 98 21.72 3.18 15.92
CA ASP A 98 22.09 2.32 14.79
C ASP A 98 20.91 1.48 14.29
N ALA A 99 20.15 0.89 15.21
CA ALA A 99 19.01 0.04 14.86
C ALA A 99 17.88 0.84 14.20
N VAL A 100 17.58 2.04 14.73
CA VAL A 100 16.55 2.93 14.17
C VAL A 100 16.98 3.51 12.82
N LEU A 101 18.26 3.87 12.66
CA LEU A 101 18.79 4.31 11.38
C LEU A 101 18.72 3.20 10.33
N ALA A 102 19.06 1.96 10.68
CA ALA A 102 18.95 0.83 9.75
C ALA A 102 17.50 0.62 9.29
N ALA A 103 16.53 0.67 10.23
CA ALA A 103 15.10 0.57 9.91
C ALA A 103 14.62 1.73 9.03
N ALA A 104 15.00 2.97 9.35
CA ALA A 104 14.64 4.14 8.55
C ALA A 104 15.25 4.06 7.14
N THR A 105 16.52 3.65 7.03
CA THR A 105 17.22 3.49 5.75
C THR A 105 16.50 2.47 4.88
N THR A 106 16.07 1.34 5.45
CA THR A 106 15.33 0.29 4.73
C THR A 106 14.03 0.84 4.13
N ALA A 107 13.25 1.59 4.91
CA ALA A 107 12.01 2.21 4.44
C ALA A 107 12.27 3.29 3.37
N ILE A 108 13.33 4.07 3.51
CA ILE A 108 13.71 5.12 2.54
C ILE A 108 14.18 4.51 1.22
N GLU A 109 15.07 3.52 1.26
CA GLU A 109 15.57 2.82 0.08
C GLU A 109 14.42 2.17 -0.70
N TYR A 110 13.49 1.51 -0.01
CA TYR A 110 12.27 0.99 -0.62
C TYR A 110 11.49 2.08 -1.37
N LEU A 111 11.27 3.25 -0.75
CA LEU A 111 10.53 4.33 -1.40
C LEU A 111 11.29 4.96 -2.57
N GLN A 112 12.62 5.06 -2.48
CA GLN A 112 13.47 5.53 -3.58
C GLN A 112 13.39 4.60 -4.79
N ASP A 113 13.33 3.29 -4.55
CA ASP A 113 13.19 2.26 -5.59
C ASP A 113 11.76 2.20 -6.17
N ALA A 114 10.75 2.35 -5.31
CA ALA A 114 9.34 2.35 -5.71
C ALA A 114 8.92 3.64 -6.43
N GLN A 115 9.71 4.71 -6.31
CA GLN A 115 9.40 6.01 -6.90
C GLN A 115 9.30 5.91 -8.44
N PRO A 116 8.13 6.23 -9.04
CA PRO A 116 7.98 6.15 -10.48
C PRO A 116 8.81 7.25 -11.16
N ARG A 117 9.76 6.85 -12.02
CA ARG A 117 10.63 7.77 -12.77
C ARG A 117 10.50 7.50 -14.27
N ARG A 118 9.86 8.41 -15.01
CA ARG A 118 9.77 8.29 -16.49
C ARG A 118 10.86 9.11 -17.15
N ILE A 119 12.00 8.45 -17.40
CA ILE A 119 13.13 9.06 -18.11
C ILE A 119 13.10 8.57 -19.57
N THR A 120 12.71 9.46 -20.49
CA THR A 120 12.76 9.20 -21.92
C THR A 120 14.11 9.65 -22.48
N LYS A 121 14.92 8.72 -22.96
CA LYS A 121 16.16 9.05 -23.65
C LYS A 121 15.89 9.30 -25.13
N THR A 122 15.96 10.57 -25.52
CA THR A 122 15.92 10.97 -26.93
C THR A 122 17.34 11.07 -27.49
N THR A 123 17.48 11.17 -28.80
CA THR A 123 18.77 11.40 -29.48
C THR A 123 19.44 12.72 -29.09
N ALA A 124 18.69 13.69 -28.54
CA ALA A 124 19.21 15.01 -28.19
C ALA A 124 19.34 15.25 -26.68
N ARG A 125 18.49 14.61 -25.85
CA ARG A 125 18.44 14.83 -24.39
C ARG A 125 17.73 13.70 -23.64
N LEU A 126 17.96 13.65 -22.33
CA LEU A 126 17.08 12.98 -21.39
C LEU A 126 15.89 13.89 -21.08
N GLU A 127 14.67 13.37 -21.20
CA GLU A 127 13.44 14.07 -20.86
C GLU A 127 12.75 13.34 -19.71
N VAL A 128 12.48 14.05 -18.62
CA VAL A 128 11.74 13.52 -17.48
C VAL A 128 10.28 13.90 -17.67
N SER A 129 9.41 12.90 -17.77
CA SER A 129 7.96 13.08 -17.87
C SER A 129 7.29 12.81 -16.52
N PRO A 130 6.13 13.44 -16.23
CA PRO A 130 5.35 13.10 -15.06
C PRO A 130 4.92 11.61 -15.07
N PRO A 131 4.80 10.97 -13.89
CA PRO A 131 4.30 9.60 -13.79
C PRO A 131 2.86 9.49 -14.30
N GLU A 132 2.47 8.30 -14.77
CA GLU A 132 1.08 8.04 -15.14
C GLU A 132 0.18 7.97 -13.90
N PRO A 133 -1.12 8.30 -14.00
CA PRO A 133 -2.00 8.34 -12.83
C PRO A 133 -2.04 7.04 -12.01
N TYR A 134 -1.96 5.87 -12.64
CA TYR A 134 -1.93 4.59 -11.91
C TYR A 134 -0.58 4.31 -11.25
N GLU A 135 0.53 4.79 -11.81
CA GLU A 135 1.86 4.66 -11.18
C GLU A 135 1.91 5.54 -9.92
N LEU A 136 1.35 6.76 -10.04
CA LEU A 136 1.21 7.66 -8.92
C LEU A 136 0.31 7.08 -7.84
N ASP A 137 -0.86 6.53 -8.18
CA ASP A 137 -1.77 5.90 -7.22
C ASP A 137 -1.11 4.75 -6.43
N ARG A 138 -0.35 3.89 -7.12
CA ARG A 138 0.42 2.82 -6.46
C ARG A 138 1.47 3.38 -5.52
N PHE A 139 2.20 4.41 -5.96
CA PHE A 139 3.22 5.05 -5.13
C PHE A 139 2.61 5.75 -3.90
N VAL A 140 1.44 6.39 -4.05
CA VAL A 140 0.71 7.02 -2.94
C VAL A 140 0.34 5.98 -1.88
N ARG A 141 -0.15 4.81 -2.29
CA ARG A 141 -0.48 3.70 -1.38
C ARG A 141 0.77 3.20 -0.65
N ALA A 142 1.86 2.98 -1.37
CA ALA A 142 3.15 2.57 -0.78
C ALA A 142 3.70 3.62 0.19
N TRP A 143 3.64 4.90 -0.19
CA TRP A 143 4.05 6.03 0.64
C TRP A 143 3.28 6.09 1.96
N ARG A 144 1.95 5.92 1.92
CA ARG A 144 1.11 5.93 3.13
C ARG A 144 1.54 4.86 4.12
N VAL A 145 1.86 3.66 3.64
CA VAL A 145 2.35 2.56 4.47
C VAL A 145 3.76 2.84 4.99
N ALA A 146 4.63 3.41 4.16
CA ALA A 146 5.97 3.77 4.57
C ALA A 146 5.98 4.88 5.65
N VAL A 147 5.03 5.83 5.60
CA VAL A 147 4.90 6.90 6.62
C VAL A 147 4.20 6.41 7.89
N ASP A 148 3.14 5.60 7.75
CA ASP A 148 2.41 4.97 8.85
C ASP A 148 2.13 3.49 8.51
N PRO A 149 2.90 2.52 9.05
CA PRO A 149 2.67 1.10 8.76
C PRO A 149 1.31 0.59 9.24
N LEU A 150 0.66 1.27 10.20
CA LEU A 150 -0.70 0.91 10.62
C LEU A 150 -1.74 1.30 9.58
N SER A 151 -1.41 2.11 8.56
CA SER A 151 -2.33 2.45 7.47
C SER A 151 -2.79 1.22 6.69
N ALA A 152 -1.97 0.19 6.54
CA ALA A 152 -2.38 -1.09 5.96
C ALA A 152 -3.48 -1.75 6.80
N VAL A 153 -3.29 -1.83 8.12
CA VAL A 153 -4.30 -2.43 9.02
C VAL A 153 -5.56 -1.56 9.11
N LYS A 154 -5.44 -0.23 9.02
CA LYS A 154 -6.58 0.69 8.92
C LYS A 154 -7.36 0.45 7.61
N ALA A 155 -6.66 0.28 6.48
CA ALA A 155 -7.30 -0.03 5.19
C ALA A 155 -8.13 -1.32 5.25
N MET A 156 -7.69 -2.34 6.02
CA MET A 156 -8.50 -3.54 6.27
C MET A 156 -9.84 -3.23 6.95
N THR A 157 -9.90 -2.23 7.83
CA THR A 157 -11.15 -1.88 8.54
C THR A 157 -12.23 -1.29 7.63
N VAL A 158 -11.83 -0.76 6.48
CA VAL A 158 -12.71 -0.17 5.45
C VAL A 158 -12.73 -1.00 4.16
N GLY A 159 -12.14 -2.20 4.16
CA GLY A 159 -12.10 -3.10 2.99
C GLY A 159 -11.26 -2.59 1.82
N ALA A 160 -10.33 -1.67 2.07
CA ALA A 160 -9.50 -1.02 1.06
C ALA A 160 -8.05 -1.54 1.02
N LEU A 161 -7.69 -2.57 1.81
CA LEU A 161 -6.35 -3.15 1.73
C LEU A 161 -6.10 -3.72 0.34
N ASP A 162 -4.92 -3.44 -0.19
CA ASP A 162 -4.44 -3.95 -1.46
C ASP A 162 -3.02 -4.52 -1.35
N MET A 163 -2.62 -5.25 -2.40
CA MET A 163 -1.31 -5.92 -2.47
C MET A 163 -0.12 -4.95 -2.48
N VAL A 164 -0.29 -3.71 -2.96
CA VAL A 164 0.78 -2.70 -2.96
C VAL A 164 1.02 -2.22 -1.53
N MET A 165 -0.03 -2.00 -0.75
CA MET A 165 0.09 -1.64 0.66
C MET A 165 0.79 -2.74 1.47
N VAL A 166 0.41 -4.01 1.27
CA VAL A 166 1.05 -5.13 1.97
C VAL A 166 2.48 -5.35 1.50
N GLY A 167 2.74 -5.21 0.20
CA GLY A 167 4.10 -5.26 -0.35
C GLY A 167 5.00 -4.16 0.21
N ALA A 168 4.48 -2.94 0.35
CA ALA A 168 5.19 -1.84 0.98
C ALA A 168 5.46 -2.11 2.46
N LEU A 169 4.49 -2.65 3.19
CA LEU A 169 4.66 -3.00 4.60
C LEU A 169 5.76 -4.04 4.79
N ALA A 170 5.74 -5.13 4.01
CA ALA A 170 6.72 -6.20 4.10
C ALA A 170 8.13 -5.75 3.70
N ALA A 171 8.26 -4.81 2.76
CA ALA A 171 9.55 -4.32 2.29
C ALA A 171 10.14 -3.22 3.19
N ALA A 172 9.32 -2.26 3.64
CA ALA A 172 9.76 -1.12 4.44
C ALA A 172 9.85 -1.46 5.94
N TYR A 173 9.00 -2.37 6.43
CA TYR A 173 8.87 -2.73 7.85
C TYR A 173 8.69 -4.25 8.03
N PRO A 174 9.71 -5.05 7.71
CA PRO A 174 9.62 -6.51 7.75
C PRO A 174 9.27 -7.06 9.14
N ALA A 175 9.79 -6.51 10.24
CA ALA A 175 9.49 -6.99 11.60
C ALA A 175 8.03 -6.70 12.01
N ILE A 176 7.49 -5.54 11.62
CA ILE A 176 6.07 -5.22 11.80
C ILE A 176 5.20 -6.16 10.95
N TYR A 177 5.59 -6.42 9.70
CA TYR A 177 4.86 -7.36 8.85
C TYR A 177 4.84 -8.77 9.47
N GLU A 178 6.00 -9.26 9.92
CA GLU A 178 6.13 -10.55 10.60
C GLU A 178 5.24 -10.60 11.86
N LEU A 179 5.25 -9.56 12.69
CA LEU A 179 4.38 -9.46 13.87
C LEU A 179 2.89 -9.62 13.50
N LEU A 180 2.47 -9.04 12.37
CA LEU A 180 1.07 -9.05 11.94
C LEU A 180 0.65 -10.38 11.31
N ALA A 181 1.44 -10.89 10.37
CA ALA A 181 1.05 -11.93 9.42
C ALA A 181 1.70 -13.30 9.66
N SER A 182 2.71 -13.41 10.53
CA SER A 182 3.33 -14.72 10.81
C SER A 182 2.37 -15.68 11.52
N PRO A 183 2.57 -17.00 11.37
CA PRO A 183 1.84 -17.99 12.16
C PRO A 183 2.03 -17.77 13.66
N GLY A 184 0.93 -17.61 14.39
CA GLY A 184 0.94 -17.23 15.80
C GLY A 184 1.19 -15.74 16.07
N GLY A 185 1.17 -14.91 15.03
CA GLY A 185 1.23 -13.45 15.11
C GLY A 185 -0.10 -12.81 15.53
N LEU A 186 -0.18 -11.49 15.39
CA LEU A 186 -1.33 -10.71 15.87
C LEU A 186 -2.63 -11.03 15.15
N LEU A 187 -2.60 -11.41 13.87
CA LEU A 187 -3.79 -11.81 13.13
C LEU A 187 -4.42 -13.08 13.73
N ASP A 188 -3.62 -14.13 13.93
CA ASP A 188 -4.08 -15.39 14.53
C ASP A 188 -4.62 -15.17 15.94
N ASP A 189 -3.92 -14.37 16.74
CA ASP A 189 -4.37 -13.96 18.06
C ASP A 189 -5.70 -13.20 18.03
N ALA A 190 -5.91 -12.34 17.03
CA ALA A 190 -7.16 -11.61 16.84
C ALA A 190 -8.30 -12.55 16.45
N ILE A 191 -8.09 -13.47 15.50
CA ILE A 191 -9.05 -14.49 15.09
C ILE A 191 -9.42 -15.38 16.29
N ALA A 192 -8.44 -15.87 17.04
CA ALA A 192 -8.66 -16.67 18.23
C ALA A 192 -9.47 -15.90 19.29
N THR A 193 -9.17 -14.61 19.48
CA THR A 193 -9.92 -13.73 20.38
C THR A 193 -11.37 -13.57 19.93
N MET A 194 -11.63 -13.44 18.63
CA MET A 194 -12.98 -13.32 18.07
C MET A 194 -13.79 -14.60 18.24
N LYS A 195 -13.21 -15.76 17.94
CA LYS A 195 -13.83 -17.08 18.20
C LYS A 195 -14.16 -17.27 19.68
N ALA A 196 -13.25 -16.89 20.58
CA ALA A 196 -13.48 -17.00 22.02
C ALA A 196 -14.61 -16.08 22.52
N ARG A 197 -14.75 -14.87 21.96
CA ARG A 197 -15.76 -13.88 22.38
C ARG A 197 -17.15 -14.14 21.78
N ARG A 198 -17.22 -14.58 20.54
CA ARG A 198 -18.48 -14.71 19.78
C ARG A 198 -18.94 -16.17 19.62
N GLY A 199 -18.13 -17.13 20.07
CA GLY A 199 -18.44 -18.56 20.04
C GLY A 199 -18.23 -19.20 18.67
N GLU A 200 -18.58 -20.48 18.57
CA GLU A 200 -18.41 -21.30 17.36
C GLU A 200 -19.24 -20.85 16.17
N THR A 201 -20.26 -20.01 16.39
CA THR A 201 -21.12 -19.46 15.32
C THR A 201 -20.52 -18.22 14.64
N TRP A 202 -19.41 -17.69 15.15
CA TRP A 202 -18.71 -16.60 14.47
C TRP A 202 -17.79 -17.16 13.40
N ASP A 203 -17.95 -16.62 12.20
CA ASP A 203 -17.09 -16.90 11.08
C ASP A 203 -16.64 -15.60 10.43
N VAL A 204 -15.55 -15.69 9.67
CA VAL A 204 -15.01 -14.61 8.86
C VAL A 204 -15.92 -14.42 7.64
N THR A 205 -16.29 -13.18 7.32
CA THR A 205 -17.07 -12.92 6.09
C THR A 205 -16.17 -13.01 4.85
N ASP A 206 -16.75 -13.23 3.67
CA ASP A 206 -15.98 -13.31 2.41
C ASP A 206 -15.08 -12.08 2.18
N ASP A 207 -15.59 -10.88 2.49
CA ASP A 207 -14.81 -9.65 2.39
C ASP A 207 -13.64 -9.62 3.39
N GLN A 208 -13.87 -10.06 4.63
CA GLN A 208 -12.81 -10.15 5.63
C GLN A 208 -11.76 -11.21 5.25
N ASP A 209 -12.19 -12.36 4.73
CA ASP A 209 -11.33 -13.43 4.25
C ASP A 209 -10.44 -12.93 3.11
N ARG A 210 -11.02 -12.19 2.16
CA ARG A 210 -10.25 -11.52 1.10
C ARG A 210 -9.20 -10.58 1.66
N GLN A 211 -9.54 -9.73 2.64
CA GLN A 211 -8.56 -8.82 3.27
C GLN A 211 -7.46 -9.58 4.02
N ILE A 212 -7.81 -10.70 4.68
CA ILE A 212 -6.85 -11.59 5.35
C ILE A 212 -5.90 -12.20 4.33
N LYS A 213 -6.40 -12.77 3.23
CA LYS A 213 -5.57 -13.33 2.16
C LYS A 213 -4.61 -12.30 1.57
N ILE A 214 -5.10 -11.08 1.32
CA ILE A 214 -4.25 -9.97 0.86
C ILE A 214 -3.13 -9.68 1.88
N LEU A 215 -3.45 -9.58 3.18
CA LEU A 215 -2.44 -9.37 4.25
C LEU A 215 -1.41 -10.51 4.30
N LEU A 216 -1.85 -11.75 4.11
CA LEU A 216 -0.98 -12.94 4.06
C LEU A 216 -0.23 -13.08 2.73
N GLN A 217 -0.42 -12.16 1.78
CA GLN A 217 0.10 -12.24 0.40
C GLN A 217 -0.32 -13.52 -0.33
N GLU A 218 -1.46 -14.08 0.05
CA GLU A 218 -2.11 -15.21 -0.62
C GLU A 218 -2.98 -14.70 -1.76
N ASP A 219 -3.21 -15.53 -2.78
CA ASP A 219 -4.13 -15.18 -3.86
C ASP A 219 -5.56 -15.07 -3.29
N PRO A 220 -6.20 -13.88 -3.32
CA PRO A 220 -7.55 -13.73 -2.80
C PRO A 220 -8.60 -14.44 -3.68
N ILE A 221 -8.26 -14.80 -4.92
CA ILE A 221 -9.13 -15.48 -5.85
C ILE A 221 -8.88 -16.98 -5.76
N ASP A 222 -9.88 -17.72 -5.27
CA ASP A 222 -9.90 -19.16 -5.44
C ASP A 222 -10.21 -19.47 -6.92
N LEU A 223 -9.17 -19.77 -7.69
CA LEU A 223 -9.26 -20.05 -9.13
C LEU A 223 -10.17 -21.25 -9.42
N ASP A 224 -10.29 -22.21 -8.49
CA ASP A 224 -11.16 -23.37 -8.67
C ASP A 224 -12.63 -22.96 -8.60
N LEU A 225 -12.97 -22.05 -7.67
CA LEU A 225 -14.32 -21.46 -7.60
C LEU A 225 -14.63 -20.59 -8.84
N ALA A 226 -13.66 -19.83 -9.33
CA ALA A 226 -13.83 -19.00 -10.53
C ALA A 226 -14.05 -19.84 -11.80
N ASN A 227 -13.40 -21.00 -11.89
CA ASN A 227 -13.60 -21.97 -12.97
C ASN A 227 -14.97 -22.65 -12.87
N ASP A 228 -15.45 -22.99 -11.67
CA ASP A 228 -16.79 -23.56 -11.47
C ASP A 228 -17.91 -22.57 -11.91
N PHE A 229 -17.71 -21.26 -11.71
CA PHE A 229 -18.64 -20.25 -12.24
C PHE A 229 -18.55 -20.07 -13.77
N ALA A 230 -17.37 -20.26 -14.36
CA ALA A 230 -17.20 -20.25 -15.81
C ALA A 230 -17.88 -21.45 -16.48
N ASP A 231 -17.88 -22.61 -15.82
CA ASP A 231 -18.56 -23.83 -16.28
C ASP A 231 -20.08 -23.79 -16.03
N LEU A 232 -20.55 -22.99 -15.06
CA LEU A 232 -21.97 -22.75 -14.80
C LEU A 232 -22.58 -21.62 -15.66
N ALA A 233 -21.76 -20.83 -16.37
CA ALA A 233 -22.27 -19.84 -17.30
C ALA A 233 -22.91 -20.56 -18.51
N PRO A 234 -24.24 -20.44 -18.75
CA PRO A 234 -24.84 -21.06 -19.92
C PRO A 234 -24.17 -20.50 -21.18
N PRO A 235 -23.89 -21.34 -22.20
CA PRO A 235 -23.21 -20.89 -23.39
C PRO A 235 -23.97 -19.71 -23.98
N GLN A 236 -23.31 -18.55 -24.06
CA GLN A 236 -23.83 -17.40 -24.78
C GLN A 236 -24.21 -17.88 -26.18
N GLN A 237 -25.52 -17.93 -26.46
CA GLN A 237 -26.01 -18.16 -27.80
C GLN A 237 -25.44 -17.05 -28.68
N ALA A 238 -24.53 -17.43 -29.57
CA ALA A 238 -24.04 -16.54 -30.61
C ALA A 238 -25.24 -15.90 -31.33
N PRO A 239 -25.26 -14.57 -31.54
CA PRO A 239 -26.36 -13.96 -32.26
C PRO A 239 -26.42 -14.55 -33.67
N PRO A 240 -27.62 -14.94 -34.16
CA PRO A 240 -27.75 -15.59 -35.45
C PRO A 240 -27.32 -14.62 -36.55
N GLY A 241 -26.30 -15.03 -37.31
CA GLY A 241 -25.78 -14.29 -38.44
C GLY A 241 -26.88 -13.96 -39.44
N LYS A 242 -27.05 -12.68 -39.74
CA LYS A 242 -27.64 -12.23 -41.00
C LYS A 242 -26.52 -11.83 -41.94
N GLN A 243 -26.15 -12.76 -42.82
CA GLN A 243 -25.57 -12.40 -44.11
C GLN A 243 -26.59 -11.52 -44.85
N SER A 244 -26.21 -10.30 -45.20
CA SER A 244 -26.79 -9.60 -46.34
C SER A 244 -25.71 -8.76 -47.00
N SER A 245 -25.22 -9.30 -48.09
CA SER A 245 -24.44 -8.66 -49.13
C SER A 245 -25.01 -7.31 -49.58
N ARG A 246 -24.18 -6.27 -49.62
CA ARG A 246 -24.31 -5.20 -50.62
C ARG A 246 -22.98 -4.49 -50.85
N SER A 247 -22.46 -4.68 -52.06
CA SER A 247 -21.41 -3.88 -52.70
C SER A 247 -21.60 -2.39 -52.46
N ILE A 248 -20.52 -1.71 -52.05
CA ILE A 248 -20.32 -0.29 -52.34
C ILE A 248 -18.92 -0.14 -52.94
N LYS A 249 -18.88 0.44 -54.13
CA LYS A 249 -17.71 0.74 -54.97
C LYS A 249 -16.82 1.82 -54.32
N PRO A 250 -15.55 1.93 -54.75
CA PRO A 250 -14.63 2.96 -54.26
C PRO A 250 -14.95 4.31 -54.91
N THR A 251 -15.02 5.37 -54.12
CA THR A 251 -15.11 6.75 -54.62
C THR A 251 -13.92 7.54 -54.10
N ASP A 252 -12.93 7.63 -54.98
CA ASP A 252 -11.98 8.72 -55.13
C ASP A 252 -12.77 9.98 -55.52
N GLU A 253 -12.67 11.08 -54.76
CA GLU A 253 -12.92 12.49 -55.17
C GLU A 253 -12.79 13.41 -53.94
N LEU A 254 -11.67 14.11 -53.79
CA LEU A 254 -11.35 15.44 -54.33
C LEU A 254 -11.67 16.60 -53.36
N LEU A 255 -10.57 17.22 -52.92
CA LEU A 255 -10.44 18.46 -52.16
C LEU A 255 -11.19 19.64 -52.82
N PRO A 256 -11.90 20.48 -52.05
CA PRO A 256 -12.31 21.79 -52.55
C PRO A 256 -11.14 22.78 -52.47
N SER A 257 -10.82 23.34 -53.63
CA SER A 257 -9.86 24.42 -53.87
C SER A 257 -10.23 25.68 -53.09
N GLN A 258 -9.32 26.22 -52.28
CA GLN A 258 -9.40 27.61 -51.84
C GLN A 258 -8.83 28.51 -52.95
N LYS A 259 -9.70 29.33 -53.54
CA LYS A 259 -9.31 30.47 -54.38
C LYS A 259 -9.18 31.70 -53.49
N THR A 260 -7.99 32.28 -53.46
CA THR A 260 -7.76 33.69 -53.15
C THR A 260 -8.33 34.58 -54.27
N PRO A 261 -8.78 35.79 -53.94
CA PRO A 261 -8.18 36.92 -54.65
C PRO A 261 -7.88 38.13 -53.75
N THR A 262 -6.79 38.81 -54.14
CA THR A 262 -6.42 40.24 -54.01
C THR A 262 -7.29 41.17 -53.20
#